data_AF-A0A934CEJ2-F1
#
_entry.id   AF-A0A934CEJ2-F1
#
_cell.length_a   1.000
_cell.length_b   1.000
_cell.length_c   1.000
_cell.angle_alpha   90.00
_cell.angle_beta   90.00
_cell.angle_gamma   90.00
#
_symmetry.space_group_name_H-M   'P 1'
#
loop_
_entity.id
_entity.type
_entity.pdbx_description
1 polymer ?
#
loop_
_entity_poly.entity_id
_entity_poly.type
_entity_poly.pdbx_seq_one_letter_code
_entity_poly.pdbx_strand_id
1 'polypeptide(L)'
;MPMQLMLDFTPKPLFQPKPVARNTSWVDVSDIARGTGFTLPVEVSVSLSDALAPLQTEDEAEYDQRLYDALWLAHHYLSLDQRQSITFTFDFLREDSRGGKLTEASLRLRVEEQNQLVLIGLPQDF
;
A
#
# COMPACT_ATOMS: atom_id res chain seq x y z
N MET A 1 6.07 -28.35 49.96
CA MET A 1 5.40 -29.01 48.83
C MET A 1 4.94 -27.90 47.89
N PRO A 2 5.53 -27.76 46.69
CA PRO A 2 5.27 -26.61 45.81
C PRO A 2 3.90 -26.73 45.12
N MET A 3 3.12 -25.64 45.11
CA MET A 3 1.94 -25.50 44.26
C MET A 3 2.40 -25.07 42.86
N GLN A 4 2.39 -25.99 41.90
CA GLN A 4 2.54 -25.67 40.49
C GLN A 4 1.19 -25.16 39.95
N LEU A 5 1.13 -23.89 39.53
CA LEU A 5 0.09 -23.43 38.61
C LEU A 5 0.47 -23.92 37.20
N MET A 6 -0.23 -24.94 36.72
CA MET A 6 -0.26 -25.24 35.29
C MET A 6 -1.20 -24.25 34.61
N LEU A 7 -0.63 -23.32 33.83
CA LEU A 7 -1.39 -22.51 32.88
C LEU A 7 -1.40 -23.25 31.54
N ASP A 8 -2.42 -24.09 31.34
CA ASP A 8 -2.73 -24.69 30.06
C ASP A 8 -3.24 -23.61 29.08
N PHE A 9 -2.31 -22.88 28.46
CA PHE A 9 -2.62 -22.04 27.31
C PHE A 9 -2.53 -22.86 26.04
N THR A 10 -3.65 -23.48 25.65
CA THR A 10 -4.09 -23.70 24.25
C THR A 10 -5.43 -24.43 24.30
N PRO A 11 -6.45 -24.09 23.45
CA PRO A 11 -6.27 -24.13 21.99
C PRO A 11 -7.13 -23.16 21.13
N LYS A 12 -6.48 -22.60 20.09
CA LYS A 12 -6.91 -22.46 18.67
C LYS A 12 -8.16 -21.60 18.31
N PRO A 13 -8.26 -21.07 17.07
CA PRO A 13 -7.40 -21.25 15.90
C PRO A 13 -6.76 -19.96 15.38
N LEU A 14 -5.79 -20.16 14.49
CA LEU A 14 -5.31 -19.21 13.50
C LEU A 14 -6.45 -18.35 12.97
N PHE A 15 -6.43 -17.04 13.24
CA PHE A 15 -6.99 -16.10 12.29
C PHE A 15 -6.12 -16.21 11.03
N GLN A 16 -6.43 -17.18 10.19
CA GLN A 16 -6.17 -17.04 8.77
C GLN A 16 -7.14 -15.93 8.36
N PRO A 17 -6.68 -14.71 8.00
CA PRO A 17 -7.52 -13.86 7.20
C PRO A 17 -7.96 -14.74 6.04
N LYS A 18 -9.28 -14.92 5.88
CA LYS A 18 -9.84 -15.55 4.70
C LYS A 18 -9.05 -15.02 3.51
N PRO A 19 -8.56 -15.86 2.58
CA PRO A 19 -8.18 -15.34 1.28
C PRO A 19 -9.47 -14.82 0.67
N VAL A 20 -9.79 -13.55 0.94
CA VAL A 20 -10.69 -12.73 0.14
C VAL A 20 -10.18 -12.97 -1.26
N ALA A 21 -11.03 -13.60 -2.08
CA ALA A 21 -10.67 -14.16 -3.37
C ALA A 21 -9.66 -13.26 -4.07
N ARG A 22 -8.37 -13.65 -3.99
CA ARG A 22 -7.26 -12.85 -4.51
C ARG A 22 -7.36 -12.96 -6.02
N ASN A 23 -8.12 -12.06 -6.62
CA ASN A 23 -7.75 -11.58 -7.94
C ASN A 23 -6.29 -11.15 -7.81
N THR A 24 -5.45 -11.67 -8.70
CA THR A 24 -3.99 -11.63 -8.73
C THR A 24 -3.42 -10.21 -8.94
N SER A 25 -4.05 -9.21 -8.37
CA SER A 25 -3.94 -7.80 -8.70
C SER A 25 -3.46 -6.95 -7.52
N TRP A 26 -3.02 -7.55 -6.42
CA TRP A 26 -2.54 -6.84 -5.22
C TRP A 26 -1.17 -7.37 -4.77
N VAL A 27 -0.25 -6.46 -4.51
CA VAL A 27 1.16 -6.67 -4.14
C VAL A 27 1.34 -6.24 -2.69
N ASP A 28 1.84 -7.13 -1.83
CA ASP A 28 2.16 -6.78 -0.46
C ASP A 28 3.38 -5.84 -0.41
N VAL A 29 3.18 -4.64 0.14
CA VAL A 29 4.23 -3.61 0.33
C VAL A 29 4.35 -3.22 1.80
N SER A 30 3.87 -4.10 2.70
CA SER A 30 3.80 -3.89 4.14
C SER A 30 5.14 -3.45 4.74
N ASP A 31 6.27 -3.98 4.25
CA ASP A 31 7.60 -3.63 4.77
C ASP A 31 7.99 -2.18 4.46
N ILE A 32 7.66 -1.66 3.26
CA ILE A 32 7.89 -0.26 2.89
C ILE A 32 6.90 0.64 3.63
N ALA A 33 5.63 0.22 3.70
CA ALA A 33 4.57 0.97 4.36
C ALA A 33 4.83 1.18 5.86
N ARG A 34 5.44 0.20 6.55
CA ARG A 34 5.90 0.37 7.94
C ARG A 34 6.86 1.55 8.08
N GLY A 35 7.72 1.79 7.08
CA GLY A 35 8.63 2.94 7.03
C GLY A 35 7.94 4.30 6.85
N THR A 36 6.66 4.30 6.45
CA THR A 36 5.85 5.53 6.28
C THR A 36 4.90 5.82 7.45
N GLY A 37 4.76 4.88 8.39
CA GLY A 37 3.93 5.04 9.59
C GLY A 37 2.73 4.08 9.68
N PHE A 38 2.50 3.25 8.66
CA PHE A 38 1.42 2.25 8.73
C PHE A 38 1.69 1.19 9.81
N THR A 39 0.69 0.96 10.67
CA THR A 39 0.68 -0.12 11.66
C THR A 39 0.02 -1.39 11.15
N LEU A 40 -0.80 -1.27 10.11
CA LEU A 40 -1.51 -2.37 9.45
C LEU A 40 -0.73 -2.83 8.21
N PRO A 41 -0.88 -4.10 7.80
CA PRO A 41 -0.39 -4.54 6.50
C PRO A 41 -0.99 -3.69 5.37
N VAL A 42 -0.18 -3.45 4.34
CA VAL A 42 -0.56 -2.63 3.20
C VAL A 42 -0.30 -3.39 1.90
N GLU A 43 -1.36 -3.51 1.09
CA GLU A 43 -1.29 -4.09 -0.25
C GLU A 43 -1.56 -3.00 -1.29
N VAL A 44 -0.74 -2.96 -2.33
CA VAL A 44 -0.85 -2.04 -3.46
C VAL A 44 -1.33 -2.77 -4.71
N SER A 45 -2.27 -2.20 -5.46
CA SER A 45 -2.72 -2.81 -6.71
C SER A 45 -1.58 -2.92 -7.73
N VAL A 46 -1.54 -4.01 -8.51
CA VAL A 46 -0.57 -4.20 -9.61
C VAL A 46 -0.72 -3.11 -10.65
N SER A 47 -1.94 -2.63 -10.91
CA SER A 47 -2.18 -1.50 -11.81
C SER A 47 -1.56 -0.20 -11.31
N LEU A 48 -1.56 0.04 -10.00
CA LEU A 48 -0.82 1.16 -9.41
C LEU A 48 0.69 0.95 -9.53
N SER A 49 1.18 -0.25 -9.22
CA SER A 49 2.61 -0.57 -9.37
C SER A 49 3.10 -0.37 -10.81
N ASP A 50 2.33 -0.81 -11.80
CA ASP A 50 2.60 -0.58 -13.24
C ASP A 50 2.53 0.91 -13.60
N ALA A 51 1.54 1.65 -13.06
CA ALA A 51 1.43 3.09 -13.30
C ALA A 51 2.60 3.89 -12.69
N LEU A 52 3.18 3.41 -11.58
CA LEU A 52 4.34 4.00 -10.91
C LEU A 52 5.68 3.54 -11.51
N ALA A 53 5.69 2.45 -12.29
CA ALA A 53 6.88 1.86 -12.86
C ALA A 53 7.76 2.91 -13.57
N PRO A 54 9.09 2.82 -13.44
CA PRO A 54 9.99 3.75 -14.09
C PRO A 54 9.88 3.54 -15.61
N LEU A 55 9.94 4.62 -16.38
CA LEU A 55 10.17 4.48 -17.81
C LEU A 55 11.57 3.89 -18.05
N GLN A 56 11.82 3.28 -19.21
CA GLN A 56 13.14 2.69 -19.54
C GLN A 56 14.32 3.69 -19.44
N THR A 57 14.02 4.99 -19.37
CA THR A 57 14.97 6.09 -19.23
C THR A 57 15.21 6.51 -17.78
N GLU A 58 14.42 6.04 -16.82
CA GLU A 58 14.45 6.43 -15.42
C GLU A 58 15.12 5.34 -14.57
N ASP A 59 15.83 5.73 -13.51
CA ASP A 59 16.45 4.79 -12.57
C ASP A 59 15.38 4.01 -11.79
N GLU A 60 15.66 2.74 -11.48
CA GLU A 60 14.76 1.92 -10.64
C GLU A 60 14.52 2.54 -9.25
N ALA A 61 15.44 3.37 -8.76
CA ALA A 61 15.30 4.13 -7.52
C ALA A 61 14.13 5.13 -7.54
N GLU A 62 13.72 5.62 -8.72
CA GLU A 62 12.57 6.51 -8.88
C GLU A 62 11.25 5.80 -8.54
N TYR A 63 11.15 4.49 -8.82
CA TYR A 63 9.98 3.70 -8.45
C TYR A 63 9.81 3.62 -6.93
N ASP A 64 10.88 3.26 -6.22
CA ASP A 64 10.84 3.13 -4.77
C ASP A 64 10.49 4.46 -4.11
N GLN A 65 11.04 5.57 -4.63
CA GLN A 65 10.71 6.90 -4.15
C GLN A 65 9.23 7.26 -4.39
N ARG A 66 8.72 7.05 -5.62
CA ARG A 66 7.31 7.32 -5.94
C ARG A 66 6.34 6.46 -5.13
N LEU A 67 6.69 5.20 -4.91
CA LEU A 67 5.92 4.29 -4.07
C LEU A 67 5.93 4.77 -2.62
N TYR A 68 7.08 5.19 -2.10
CA TYR A 68 7.20 5.75 -0.75
C TYR A 68 6.35 7.01 -0.60
N ASP A 69 6.40 7.94 -1.57
CA ASP A 69 5.63 9.18 -1.54
C ASP A 69 4.12 8.90 -1.59
N ALA A 70 3.68 7.96 -2.43
CA ALA A 70 2.29 7.53 -2.50
C ALA A 70 1.81 6.91 -1.18
N LEU A 71 2.63 6.05 -0.56
CA LEU A 71 2.35 5.44 0.74
C LEU A 71 2.28 6.50 1.85
N TRP A 72 3.24 7.42 1.89
CA TRP A 72 3.27 8.50 2.87
C TRP A 72 2.03 9.40 2.77
N LEU A 73 1.64 9.78 1.55
CA LEU A 73 0.42 10.55 1.31
C LEU A 73 -0.84 9.76 1.71
N ALA A 74 -0.92 8.48 1.36
CA ALA A 74 -2.03 7.61 1.76
C ALA A 74 -2.18 7.57 3.28
N HIS A 75 -1.08 7.36 4.01
CA HIS A 75 -1.06 7.37 5.47
C HIS A 75 -1.48 8.73 6.03
N HIS A 76 -0.98 9.82 5.45
CA HIS A 76 -1.30 11.18 5.86
C HIS A 76 -2.81 11.46 5.73
N TYR A 77 -3.40 11.11 4.60
CA TYR A 77 -4.84 11.29 4.34
C TYR A 77 -5.71 10.42 5.25
N LEU A 78 -5.33 9.17 5.50
CA LEU A 78 -6.03 8.32 6.46
C LEU A 78 -5.99 8.89 7.88
N SER A 79 -4.84 9.44 8.28
CA SER A 79 -4.66 10.07 9.60
C SER A 79 -5.49 11.34 9.76
N LEU A 80 -5.71 12.10 8.67
CA LEU A 80 -6.48 13.33 8.69
C LEU A 80 -8.00 13.09 8.72
N ASP A 81 -8.50 12.21 7.86
CA ASP A 81 -9.96 12.08 7.65
C ASP A 81 -10.60 11.02 8.58
N GLN A 82 -9.81 10.13 9.20
CA GLN A 82 -10.28 8.97 10.00
C GLN A 82 -11.36 8.11 9.29
N ARG A 83 -11.44 8.22 7.96
CA ARG A 83 -12.38 7.46 7.14
C ARG A 83 -11.74 6.14 6.74
N GLN A 84 -12.57 5.11 6.64
CA GLN A 84 -12.17 3.81 6.14
C GLN A 84 -11.86 3.83 4.63
N SER A 85 -12.24 4.88 3.91
CA SER A 85 -11.86 5.03 2.50
C SER A 85 -11.64 6.49 2.12
N ILE A 86 -10.64 6.73 1.27
CA ILE A 86 -10.30 8.04 0.73
C ILE A 86 -9.81 7.92 -0.71
N THR A 87 -10.06 8.96 -1.50
CA THR A 87 -9.55 9.05 -2.87
C THR A 87 -8.91 10.42 -3.04
N PHE A 88 -7.65 10.44 -3.48
CA PHE A 88 -6.88 11.65 -3.71
C PHE A 88 -6.12 11.56 -5.04
N THR A 89 -5.59 12.69 -5.49
CA THR A 89 -4.72 12.76 -6.67
C THR A 89 -3.27 12.81 -6.20
N PHE A 90 -2.44 11.95 -6.79
CA PHE A 90 -1.01 11.85 -6.59
C PHE A 90 -0.31 12.37 -7.84
N ASP A 91 0.35 13.51 -7.71
CA ASP A 91 1.06 14.16 -8.79
C ASP A 91 2.57 13.93 -8.61
N PHE A 92 3.24 13.47 -9.66
CA PHE A 92 4.69 13.26 -9.66
C PHE A 92 5.29 13.64 -11.00
N LEU A 93 6.59 13.92 -11.01
CA LEU A 93 7.31 14.24 -12.24
C LEU A 93 7.85 12.96 -12.88
N ARG A 94 7.70 12.85 -14.20
CA ARG A 94 8.20 11.75 -15.02
C ARG A 94 8.82 12.30 -16.30
N GLU A 95 9.94 11.75 -16.76
CA GLU A 95 10.52 12.16 -18.05
C GLU A 95 9.63 11.74 -19.23
N ASP A 96 9.36 12.65 -20.17
CA ASP A 96 8.69 12.29 -21.43
C ASP A 96 9.62 11.40 -22.28
N SER A 97 9.08 10.28 -22.77
CA SER A 97 9.73 9.29 -23.63
C SER A 97 10.36 9.90 -24.90
N ARG A 98 10.02 11.14 -25.25
CA ARG A 98 10.45 11.80 -26.49
C ARG A 98 11.54 12.87 -26.35
N GLY A 99 12.02 13.22 -25.15
CA GLY A 99 13.05 14.27 -25.11
C GLY A 99 13.49 14.80 -23.77
N GLY A 100 13.57 13.97 -22.74
CA GLY A 100 14.15 14.33 -21.44
C GLY A 100 13.50 15.54 -20.75
N LYS A 101 12.26 15.84 -21.12
CA LYS A 101 11.48 16.91 -20.51
C LYS A 101 10.63 16.30 -19.41
N LEU A 102 10.85 16.76 -18.18
CA LEU A 102 10.00 16.41 -17.05
C LEU A 102 8.57 16.86 -17.32
N THR A 103 7.65 15.91 -17.28
CA THR A 103 6.21 16.08 -17.42
C THR A 103 5.55 15.67 -16.12
N GLU A 104 4.55 16.42 -15.68
CA GLU A 104 3.76 16.08 -14.51
C GLU A 104 2.76 14.98 -14.87
N ALA A 105 2.83 13.88 -14.13
CA ALA A 105 1.92 12.75 -14.21
C ALA A 105 1.02 12.76 -12.98
N SER A 106 -0.29 12.74 -13.22
CA SER A 106 -1.30 12.69 -12.16
C SER A 106 -1.96 11.33 -12.13
N LEU A 107 -1.91 10.65 -10.99
CA LEU A 107 -2.62 9.39 -10.74
C LEU A 107 -3.68 9.61 -9.67
N ARG A 108 -4.89 9.13 -9.92
CA ARG A 108 -5.92 9.12 -8.89
C ARG A 108 -5.75 7.85 -8.06
N LEU A 109 -5.49 7.99 -6.77
CA LEU A 109 -5.31 6.88 -5.84
C LEU A 109 -6.54 6.77 -4.96
N ARG A 110 -6.98 5.53 -4.73
CA ARG A 110 -7.98 5.17 -3.74
C ARG A 110 -7.32 4.31 -2.68
N VAL A 111 -7.60 4.65 -1.43
CA VAL A 111 -7.13 3.95 -0.24
C VAL A 111 -8.34 3.47 0.52
N GLU A 112 -8.35 2.21 0.91
CA GLU A 112 -9.43 1.61 1.69
C GLU A 112 -8.84 0.74 2.80
N GLU A 113 -9.25 0.99 4.04
CA GLU A 113 -8.94 0.14 5.18
C GLU A 113 -10.07 -0.88 5.36
N GLN A 114 -9.76 -2.16 5.12
CA GLN A 114 -10.71 -3.26 5.24
C GLN A 114 -10.09 -4.42 6.01
N ASN A 115 -10.80 -4.97 7.00
CA ASN A 115 -10.38 -6.16 7.75
C ASN A 115 -8.94 -6.10 8.30
N GLN A 116 -8.52 -4.95 8.85
CA GLN A 116 -7.15 -4.72 9.35
C GLN A 116 -6.06 -4.79 8.26
N LEU A 117 -6.43 -4.54 7.00
CA LEU A 117 -5.55 -4.40 5.85
C LEU A 117 -5.83 -3.07 5.17
N VAL A 118 -4.79 -2.35 4.76
CA VAL A 118 -4.93 -1.16 3.93
C VAL A 118 -4.68 -1.54 2.48
N LEU A 119 -5.64 -1.25 1.62
CA LEU A 119 -5.57 -1.44 0.18
C LEU A 119 -5.32 -0.08 -0.47
N ILE A 120 -4.34 -0.01 -1.38
CA ILE A 120 -4.02 1.21 -2.12
C ILE A 120 -3.98 0.89 -3.61
N GLY A 121 -4.81 1.53 -4.40
CA GLY A 121 -4.87 1.25 -5.83
C GLY A 121 -5.48 2.38 -6.63
N LEU A 122 -5.73 2.14 -7.91
CA LEU A 122 -6.51 3.07 -8.71
C LEU A 122 -8.00 2.90 -8.38
N PRO A 123 -8.85 3.93 -8.52
CA PRO A 123 -10.28 3.84 -8.24
C PRO A 123 -11.02 2.71 -8.97
N GLN A 124 -10.48 2.25 -10.09
CA GLN A 124 -11.01 1.15 -10.91
C GLN A 124 -10.69 -0.25 -10.36
N ASP A 125 -9.76 -0.36 -9.40
CA ASP A 125 -9.33 -1.63 -8.80
C ASP A 125 -10.19 -2.05 -7.60
N PHE A 126 -11.11 -1.17 -7.14
CA PHE A 126 -12.03 -1.36 -6.01
C PHE A 126 -13.49 -1.50 -6.48
#